data_AF-A0A4Q3TZ13-F1
#
_entry.id   AF-A0A4Q3TZ13-F1
#
_cell.length_a   1.000
_cell.length_b   1.000
_cell.length_c   1.000
_cell.angle_alpha   90.00
_cell.angle_beta   90.00
_cell.angle_gamma   90.00
#
_symmetry.space_group_name_H-M   'P 1'
#
loop_
_entity.id
_entity.type
_entity.pdbx_description
1 polymer ?
#
loop_
_entity_poly.entity_id
_entity_poly.type
_entity_poly.pdbx_seq_one_letter_code
_entity_poly.pdbx_strand_id
1 'polypeptide(L)'
;MVLATRLGWRGVCTVKSGIVKAMSALIALLALACAAPTDRTGGGALAQTPVQKHGRLQVRGNRIVGKDGKPASLAGNSFFWSQWMPRFYNAGAVKWLKDDWKAGVVRVAVGVTQDGALGHPEAEIARASAVIDAAIKEGLYVLIDWHDHDAHRHEAQATDFFQKMARKYGGYDNVVYELW
;
A
#
# COMPACT_ATOMS: atom_id res chain seq x y z
N MET A 1 -32.33 50.54 41.00
CA MET A 1 -31.30 51.59 41.13
C MET A 1 -30.45 51.23 42.35
N VAL A 2 -29.16 50.96 42.10
CA VAL A 2 -28.04 50.70 43.06
C VAL A 2 -28.18 49.39 43.88
N LEU A 3 -27.44 48.32 43.56
CA LEU A 3 -26.05 48.00 43.99
C LEU A 3 -25.90 47.97 45.53
N ALA A 4 -25.16 47.09 46.19
CA ALA A 4 -24.32 45.97 45.78
C ALA A 4 -23.84 45.20 47.03
N THR A 5 -23.59 43.90 46.82
CA THR A 5 -22.44 43.11 47.30
C THR A 5 -22.08 42.97 48.79
N ARG A 6 -21.97 41.67 49.14
CA ARG A 6 -20.78 40.93 49.64
C ARG A 6 -20.70 40.56 51.13
N LEU A 7 -20.36 39.27 51.28
CA LEU A 7 -19.50 38.61 52.30
C LEU A 7 -20.09 38.34 53.68
N GLY A 8 -20.06 37.07 54.09
CA GLY A 8 -20.32 36.63 55.46
C GLY A 8 -20.38 35.11 55.60
N TRP A 9 -19.22 34.48 55.77
CA TRP A 9 -19.04 33.05 56.06
C TRP A 9 -19.18 32.79 57.57
N ARG A 10 -19.77 31.66 57.95
CA ARG A 10 -19.49 30.76 59.10
C ARG A 10 -20.74 30.36 59.89
N GLY A 11 -20.85 29.06 60.11
CA GLY A 11 -21.78 28.43 61.03
C GLY A 11 -21.48 26.95 61.14
N VAL A 12 -20.52 26.59 61.98
CA VAL A 12 -20.29 25.21 62.45
C VAL A 12 -21.11 25.04 63.73
N CYS A 13 -21.90 23.97 63.82
CA CYS A 13 -22.44 23.50 65.10
C CYS A 13 -22.52 21.97 65.11
N THR A 14 -21.66 21.37 65.93
CA THR A 14 -21.66 19.97 66.38
C THR A 14 -22.82 19.69 67.33
N VAL A 15 -23.45 18.50 67.23
CA VAL A 15 -24.11 17.83 68.37
C VAL A 15 -23.85 16.32 68.31
N LYS A 16 -23.51 15.76 69.46
CA LYS A 16 -23.18 14.36 69.75
C LYS A 16 -24.45 13.51 70.00
N SER A 17 -24.35 12.24 69.60
CA SER A 17 -24.77 10.99 70.29
C SER A 17 -26.20 10.86 70.87
N GLY A 18 -26.98 9.91 70.31
CA GLY A 18 -28.23 9.42 70.92
C GLY A 18 -28.87 8.26 70.17
N ILE A 19 -28.42 7.05 70.50
CA ILE A 19 -29.02 5.69 70.37
C ILE A 19 -30.54 5.64 70.11
N VAL A 20 -31.03 5.03 69.01
CA VAL A 20 -31.97 3.88 69.03
C VAL A 20 -32.22 3.24 67.64
N LYS A 21 -32.06 1.92 67.66
CA LYS A 21 -32.44 0.80 66.76
C LYS A 21 -33.50 0.98 65.65
N ALA A 22 -33.14 0.35 64.53
CA ALA A 22 -33.92 -0.59 63.70
C ALA A 22 -35.03 -0.06 62.79
N MET A 23 -34.78 -0.15 61.47
CA MET A 23 -35.70 -0.77 60.50
C MET A 23 -34.94 -1.01 59.19
N SER A 24 -34.59 -2.27 58.94
CA SER A 24 -34.12 -2.75 57.65
C SER A 24 -35.30 -2.91 56.70
N ALA A 25 -35.29 -2.19 55.58
CA ALA A 25 -35.97 -2.59 54.35
C ALA A 25 -35.59 -1.66 53.19
N LEU A 26 -35.45 -2.26 52.00
CA LEU A 26 -35.47 -1.64 50.68
C LEU A 26 -34.20 -0.89 50.22
N ILE A 27 -33.41 -1.57 49.39
CA ILE A 27 -33.06 -1.22 47.99
C ILE A 27 -31.89 -2.11 47.58
N ALA A 28 -32.19 -3.19 46.87
CA ALA A 28 -31.21 -3.92 46.08
C ALA A 28 -31.95 -4.67 44.97
N LEU A 29 -32.37 -3.96 43.93
CA LEU A 29 -32.76 -4.56 42.66
C LEU A 29 -32.29 -3.67 41.51
N LEU A 30 -31.74 -4.32 40.48
CA LEU A 30 -31.25 -3.82 39.19
C LEU A 30 -29.88 -3.12 39.18
N ALA A 31 -28.83 -3.92 38.99
CA ALA A 31 -27.86 -3.71 37.91
C ALA A 31 -26.99 -4.98 37.72
N LEU A 32 -27.59 -6.04 37.17
CA LEU A 32 -26.81 -7.09 36.52
C LEU A 32 -27.04 -6.99 35.01
N ALA A 33 -26.48 -5.95 34.41
CA ALA A 33 -26.29 -5.93 32.97
C ALA A 33 -24.97 -6.65 32.69
N CYS A 34 -25.06 -7.87 32.16
CA CYS A 34 -23.94 -8.56 31.55
C CYS A 34 -23.27 -7.64 30.53
N ALA A 35 -22.07 -7.14 30.85
CA ALA A 35 -21.18 -6.60 29.84
C ALA A 35 -20.69 -7.80 29.01
N ALA A 36 -21.44 -8.14 27.95
CA ALA A 36 -20.93 -9.03 26.94
C ALA A 36 -19.69 -8.37 26.30
N PRO A 37 -18.56 -9.08 26.15
CA PRO A 37 -17.48 -8.58 25.33
C PRO A 37 -18.04 -8.40 23.91
N THR A 38 -18.05 -7.16 23.43
CA THR A 38 -18.23 -6.92 22.00
C THR A 38 -16.95 -7.38 21.33
N ASP A 39 -16.93 -8.65 20.95
CA ASP A 39 -15.93 -9.19 20.06
C ASP A 39 -16.09 -8.43 18.74
N ARG A 40 -15.33 -7.35 18.58
CA ARG A 40 -15.12 -6.71 17.29
C ARG A 40 -14.17 -7.59 16.48
N THR A 41 -14.61 -8.80 16.15
CA THR A 41 -14.07 -9.55 15.03
C THR A 41 -14.63 -8.93 13.76
N GLY A 42 -14.27 -7.67 13.52
CA GLY A 42 -14.32 -7.09 12.20
C GLY A 42 -13.30 -7.85 11.36
N GLY A 43 -13.75 -8.91 10.70
CA GLY A 43 -13.04 -9.52 9.59
C GLY A 43 -12.90 -8.46 8.51
N GLY A 44 -11.85 -7.64 8.61
CA GLY A 44 -11.51 -6.65 7.61
C GLY A 44 -11.29 -7.38 6.30
N ALA A 45 -12.17 -7.18 5.33
CA ALA A 45 -11.93 -7.64 3.97
C ALA A 45 -10.54 -7.14 3.57
N LEU A 46 -9.63 -8.07 3.23
CA LEU A 46 -8.30 -7.71 2.77
C LEU A 46 -8.45 -6.73 1.60
N ALA A 47 -7.80 -5.57 1.71
CA ALA A 47 -7.84 -4.58 0.65
C ALA A 47 -7.33 -5.23 -0.65
N GLN A 48 -8.11 -5.09 -1.72
CA GLN A 48 -7.73 -5.63 -3.03
C GLN A 48 -6.42 -5.01 -3.50
N THR A 49 -5.56 -5.81 -4.14
CA THR A 49 -4.36 -5.30 -4.79
C THR A 49 -4.73 -4.41 -5.99
N PRO A 50 -3.84 -3.51 -6.45
CA PRO A 50 -4.05 -2.72 -7.66
C PRO A 50 -4.50 -3.55 -8.85
N VAL A 51 -3.87 -4.70 -9.09
CA VAL A 51 -4.20 -5.59 -10.22
C VAL A 51 -5.50 -6.36 -9.98
N GLN A 52 -5.83 -6.75 -8.74
CA GLN A 52 -7.15 -7.35 -8.45
C GLN A 52 -8.29 -6.36 -8.73
N LYS A 53 -8.09 -5.10 -8.36
CA LYS A 53 -9.04 -4.00 -8.56
C LYS A 53 -9.22 -3.68 -10.05
N HIS A 54 -8.13 -3.44 -10.77
CA HIS A 54 -8.17 -2.92 -12.14
C HIS A 54 -8.05 -3.99 -13.23
N GLY A 55 -7.43 -5.15 -12.98
CA GLY A 55 -7.22 -6.21 -13.97
C GLY A 55 -6.42 -5.78 -15.19
N ARG A 56 -6.62 -6.42 -16.34
CA ARG A 56 -6.00 -6.00 -17.60
C ARG A 56 -6.33 -4.54 -17.94
N LEU A 57 -5.28 -3.72 -18.02
CA LEU A 57 -5.40 -2.34 -18.44
C LEU A 57 -5.66 -2.25 -19.95
N GLN A 58 -6.40 -1.23 -20.36
CA GLN A 58 -6.75 -0.95 -21.74
C GLN A 58 -6.67 0.55 -22.00
N VAL A 59 -6.33 0.93 -23.23
CA VAL A 59 -6.43 2.32 -23.69
C VAL A 59 -7.83 2.56 -24.23
N ARG A 60 -8.51 3.61 -23.76
CA ARG A 60 -9.78 4.09 -24.31
C ARG A 60 -9.73 5.60 -24.49
N GLY A 61 -9.61 6.04 -25.75
CA GLY A 61 -9.38 7.45 -26.07
C GLY A 61 -8.12 7.96 -25.39
N ASN A 62 -8.24 9.01 -24.58
CA ASN A 62 -7.13 9.61 -23.83
C ASN A 62 -6.98 9.06 -22.39
N ARG A 63 -7.54 7.89 -22.08
CA ARG A 63 -7.51 7.31 -20.73
C ARG A 63 -7.02 5.87 -20.74
N ILE A 64 -6.37 5.50 -19.65
CA ILE A 64 -6.17 4.10 -19.27
C ILE A 64 -7.36 3.68 -18.40
N VAL A 65 -7.94 2.53 -18.72
CA VAL A 65 -9.06 1.94 -17.98
C VAL A 65 -8.75 0.50 -17.56
N GLY A 66 -9.39 0.04 -16.50
CA GLY A 66 -9.34 -1.36 -16.08
C GLY A 66 -10.31 -2.27 -16.86
N LYS A 67 -10.35 -3.54 -16.45
CA LYS A 67 -11.22 -4.60 -17.00
C LYS A 67 -12.71 -4.25 -17.02
N ASP A 68 -13.16 -3.38 -16.12
CA ASP A 68 -14.56 -2.93 -15.99
C ASP A 68 -14.85 -1.63 -16.77
N GLY A 69 -13.87 -1.13 -17.54
CA GLY A 69 -14.00 0.11 -18.30
C GLY A 69 -13.89 1.38 -17.46
N LYS A 70 -13.63 1.29 -16.15
CA LYS A 70 -13.43 2.47 -15.30
C LYS A 70 -11.99 2.99 -15.40
N PRO A 71 -11.78 4.32 -15.34
CA PRO A 71 -10.44 4.90 -15.34
C PRO A 71 -9.53 4.29 -14.25
N ALA A 72 -8.31 3.95 -14.63
CA ALA A 72 -7.25 3.51 -13.73
C ALA A 72 -6.19 4.59 -13.64
N SER A 73 -5.75 4.92 -12.42
CA SER A 73 -4.65 5.84 -12.14
C SER A 73 -3.73 5.17 -11.13
N LEU A 74 -2.46 5.03 -11.51
CA LEU A 74 -1.45 4.32 -10.73
C LEU A 74 -0.33 5.30 -10.38
N ALA A 75 0.17 5.22 -9.15
CA ALA A 75 1.32 5.99 -8.68
C ALA A 75 2.34 5.00 -8.11
N GLY A 76 3.62 5.34 -8.25
CA GLY A 76 4.69 4.50 -7.75
C GLY A 76 6.06 5.01 -8.16
N ASN A 77 7.04 4.10 -8.18
CA ASN A 77 8.45 4.48 -8.21
C ASN A 77 9.21 3.75 -9.31
N SER A 78 10.20 4.44 -9.88
CA SER A 78 11.22 3.81 -10.71
C SER A 78 12.36 3.32 -9.84
N PHE A 79 12.81 2.11 -10.12
CA PHE A 79 14.16 1.73 -9.78
C PHE A 79 15.14 2.55 -10.62
N PHE A 80 16.32 2.80 -10.07
CA PHE A 80 17.42 3.38 -10.83
C PHE A 80 18.03 2.32 -11.77
N TRP A 81 18.94 2.74 -12.64
CA TRP A 81 19.71 1.89 -13.55
C TRP A 81 20.14 0.56 -12.90
N SER A 82 19.72 -0.55 -13.50
CA SER A 82 19.86 -1.89 -12.94
C SER A 82 21.31 -2.32 -12.69
N GLN A 83 22.24 -1.88 -13.54
CA GLN A 83 23.66 -2.18 -13.41
C GLN A 83 24.37 -1.32 -12.36
N TRP A 84 23.85 -0.13 -12.05
CA TRP A 84 24.44 0.77 -11.05
C TRP A 84 23.85 0.61 -9.66
N MET A 85 22.60 0.20 -9.56
CA MET A 85 21.91 0.01 -8.29
C MET A 85 21.32 -1.41 -8.12
N PRO A 86 22.09 -2.49 -8.42
CA PRO A 86 21.57 -3.85 -8.43
C PRO A 86 21.08 -4.31 -7.05
N ARG A 87 21.61 -3.73 -5.96
CA ARG A 87 21.23 -4.07 -4.58
C ARG A 87 19.74 -3.89 -4.30
N PHE A 88 19.05 -2.99 -5.01
CA PHE A 88 17.63 -2.75 -4.82
C PHE A 88 16.73 -3.65 -5.68
N TYR A 89 17.28 -4.37 -6.66
CA TYR A 89 16.50 -5.24 -7.56
C TYR A 89 16.15 -6.57 -6.87
N ASN A 90 15.27 -6.50 -5.86
CA ASN A 90 14.87 -7.64 -5.05
C ASN A 90 13.44 -7.49 -4.52
N ALA A 91 12.86 -8.61 -4.06
CA ALA A 91 11.49 -8.66 -3.57
C ALA A 91 11.25 -7.81 -2.30
N GLY A 92 12.26 -7.65 -1.45
CA GLY A 92 12.15 -6.84 -0.23
C GLY A 92 11.90 -5.37 -0.54
N ALA A 93 12.62 -4.82 -1.53
CA ALA A 93 12.40 -3.45 -1.99
C ALA A 93 10.98 -3.25 -2.57
N VAL A 94 10.52 -4.18 -3.42
CA VAL A 94 9.15 -4.12 -3.99
C VAL A 94 8.10 -4.16 -2.89
N LYS A 95 8.26 -5.07 -1.93
CA LYS A 95 7.34 -5.20 -0.80
C LYS A 95 7.32 -3.93 0.05
N TRP A 96 8.49 -3.31 0.30
CA TRP A 96 8.56 -2.03 1.01
C TRP A 96 7.81 -0.93 0.28
N LEU A 97 8.03 -0.77 -1.04
CA LEU A 97 7.35 0.24 -1.85
C LEU A 97 5.82 0.05 -1.84
N LYS A 98 5.34 -1.20 -1.87
CA LYS A 98 3.92 -1.51 -1.71
C LYS A 98 3.41 -1.10 -0.32
N ASP A 99 4.05 -1.61 0.72
CA ASP A 99 3.50 -1.58 2.07
C ASP A 99 3.65 -0.21 2.71
N ASP A 100 4.79 0.46 2.54
CA ASP A 100 5.08 1.75 3.16
C ASP A 100 4.62 2.90 2.24
N TRP A 101 5.07 2.88 0.98
CA TRP A 101 4.84 3.98 0.03
C TRP A 101 3.53 3.86 -0.75
N LYS A 102 2.79 2.75 -0.56
CA LYS A 102 1.50 2.48 -1.22
C LYS A 102 1.59 2.49 -2.74
N ALA A 103 2.73 2.07 -3.29
CA ALA A 103 2.94 1.98 -4.73
C ALA A 103 1.89 1.06 -5.36
N GLY A 104 1.23 1.53 -6.41
CA GLY A 104 0.34 0.73 -7.26
C GLY A 104 1.03 0.14 -8.49
N VAL A 105 2.22 0.67 -8.80
CA VAL A 105 3.05 0.31 -9.95
C VAL A 105 4.53 0.51 -9.61
N VAL A 106 5.42 -0.26 -10.19
CA VAL A 106 6.87 -0.01 -10.14
C VAL A 106 7.47 -0.02 -11.55
N ARG A 107 8.55 0.72 -11.77
CA ARG A 107 9.27 0.76 -13.06
C ARG A 107 10.66 0.15 -12.93
N VAL A 108 10.96 -0.83 -13.78
CA VAL A 108 12.18 -1.62 -13.77
C VAL A 108 13.09 -1.11 -14.89
N ALA A 109 14.01 -0.20 -14.54
CA ALA A 109 14.89 0.47 -15.48
C ALA A 109 16.10 -0.41 -15.83
N VAL A 110 15.95 -1.20 -16.90
CA VAL A 110 17.00 -2.11 -17.36
C VAL A 110 18.04 -1.32 -18.13
N GLY A 111 19.19 -1.05 -17.49
CA GLY A 111 20.27 -0.34 -18.13
C GLY A 111 20.87 -1.14 -19.28
N VAL A 112 21.09 -0.49 -20.41
CA VAL A 112 21.48 -1.17 -21.66
C VAL A 112 22.97 -1.03 -21.94
N THR A 113 23.48 0.19 -21.86
CA THR A 113 24.88 0.52 -22.09
C THR A 113 25.68 0.52 -20.77
N GLN A 114 26.99 0.82 -20.83
CA GLN A 114 27.83 1.02 -19.64
C GLN A 114 27.73 -0.13 -18.63
N ASP A 115 28.16 -1.33 -19.06
CA ASP A 115 28.06 -2.60 -18.33
C ASP A 115 26.62 -3.06 -18.04
N GLY A 116 25.67 -2.62 -18.87
CA GLY A 116 24.28 -3.06 -18.86
C GLY A 116 24.02 -4.26 -19.79
N ALA A 117 22.79 -4.34 -20.29
CA ALA A 117 22.26 -5.49 -21.03
C ALA A 117 23.01 -5.83 -22.34
N LEU A 118 23.77 -4.90 -22.93
CA LEU A 118 24.62 -5.21 -24.10
C LEU A 118 25.82 -6.09 -23.74
N GLY A 119 26.41 -5.87 -22.56
CA GLY A 119 27.56 -6.66 -22.08
C GLY A 119 27.15 -7.84 -21.20
N HIS A 120 26.05 -7.69 -20.46
CA HIS A 120 25.61 -8.64 -19.44
C HIS A 120 24.09 -8.93 -19.50
N PRO A 121 23.54 -9.37 -20.65
CA PRO A 121 22.09 -9.48 -20.84
C PRO A 121 21.42 -10.40 -19.81
N GLU A 122 22.04 -11.52 -19.45
CA GLU A 122 21.50 -12.51 -18.53
C GLU A 122 21.45 -11.97 -17.10
N ALA A 123 22.46 -11.19 -16.69
CA ALA A 123 22.49 -10.57 -15.38
C ALA A 123 21.40 -9.50 -15.25
N GLU A 124 21.23 -8.65 -16.27
CA GLU A 124 20.18 -7.64 -16.28
C GLU A 124 18.77 -8.26 -16.35
N ILE A 125 18.58 -9.31 -17.16
CA ILE A 125 17.34 -10.08 -17.21
C ILE A 125 17.02 -10.71 -15.86
N ALA A 126 18.01 -11.25 -15.15
CA ALA A 126 17.82 -11.84 -13.82
C ALA A 126 17.39 -10.78 -12.79
N ARG A 127 18.03 -9.62 -12.79
CA ARG A 127 17.65 -8.49 -11.92
C ARG A 127 16.24 -7.99 -12.23
N ALA A 128 15.93 -7.76 -13.50
CA ALA A 128 14.60 -7.34 -13.93
C ALA A 128 13.55 -8.38 -13.51
N SER A 129 13.81 -9.66 -13.76
CA SER A 129 12.92 -10.77 -13.38
C SER A 129 12.63 -10.78 -11.88
N ALA A 130 13.64 -10.56 -11.03
CA ALA A 130 13.45 -10.54 -9.57
C ALA A 130 12.43 -9.46 -9.13
N VAL A 131 12.46 -8.29 -9.77
CA VAL A 131 11.51 -7.20 -9.48
C VAL A 131 10.13 -7.48 -10.09
N ILE A 132 10.09 -7.98 -11.33
CA ILE A 132 8.85 -8.32 -12.03
C ILE A 132 8.09 -9.43 -11.28
N ASP A 133 8.77 -10.51 -10.92
CA ASP A 133 8.21 -11.64 -10.18
C ASP A 133 7.65 -11.18 -8.83
N ALA A 134 8.38 -10.30 -8.13
CA ALA A 134 7.92 -9.72 -6.88
C ALA A 134 6.70 -8.80 -7.06
N ALA A 135 6.69 -7.96 -8.10
CA ALA A 135 5.56 -7.07 -8.39
C ALA A 135 4.29 -7.89 -8.71
N ILE A 136 4.43 -8.96 -9.49
CA ILE A 136 3.35 -9.90 -9.78
C ILE A 136 2.82 -10.53 -8.49
N LYS A 137 3.72 -11.07 -7.66
CA LYS A 137 3.37 -11.69 -6.38
C LYS A 137 2.64 -10.73 -5.44
N GLU A 138 3.08 -9.47 -5.39
CA GLU A 138 2.50 -8.44 -4.53
C GLU A 138 1.23 -7.78 -5.12
N GLY A 139 0.87 -8.14 -6.36
CA GLY A 139 -0.31 -7.63 -7.05
C GLY A 139 -0.18 -6.17 -7.55
N LEU A 140 1.04 -5.74 -7.80
CA LEU A 140 1.37 -4.44 -8.40
C LEU A 140 1.46 -4.55 -9.91
N TYR A 141 1.25 -3.43 -10.61
CA TYR A 141 1.69 -3.31 -12.00
C TYR A 141 3.20 -3.11 -12.07
N VAL A 142 3.80 -3.47 -13.21
CA VAL A 142 5.22 -3.30 -13.47
C VAL A 142 5.47 -2.79 -14.88
N LEU A 143 6.21 -1.68 -14.99
CA LEU A 143 6.75 -1.19 -16.25
C LEU A 143 8.12 -1.84 -16.47
N ILE A 144 8.27 -2.54 -17.58
CA ILE A 144 9.53 -3.12 -18.04
C ILE A 144 10.12 -2.13 -19.03
N ASP A 145 11.19 -1.46 -18.61
CA ASP A 145 11.81 -0.35 -19.33
C ASP A 145 13.16 -0.78 -19.90
N TRP A 146 13.28 -0.73 -21.23
CA TRP A 146 14.56 -0.83 -21.94
C TRP A 146 15.26 0.53 -21.88
N HIS A 147 16.05 0.73 -20.82
CA HIS A 147 16.55 2.04 -20.46
C HIS A 147 17.81 2.41 -21.26
N ASP A 148 17.59 2.92 -22.46
CA ASP A 148 18.63 3.27 -23.42
C ASP A 148 18.39 4.63 -24.06
N HIS A 149 19.41 5.50 -24.01
CA HIS A 149 19.34 6.79 -24.70
C HIS A 149 19.48 6.65 -26.22
N ASP A 150 19.98 5.51 -26.70
CA ASP A 150 20.25 5.23 -28.11
C ASP A 150 19.57 3.93 -28.59
N ALA A 151 18.35 3.64 -28.13
CA ALA A 151 17.64 2.38 -28.42
C ALA A 151 17.56 2.03 -29.92
N HIS A 152 17.43 3.04 -30.79
CA HIS A 152 17.45 2.90 -32.26
C HIS A 152 18.75 2.27 -32.82
N ARG A 153 19.84 2.25 -32.05
CA ARG A 153 21.11 1.59 -32.40
C ARG A 153 21.17 0.14 -31.92
N HIS A 154 20.25 -0.26 -31.06
CA HIS A 154 20.23 -1.56 -30.38
C HIS A 154 18.89 -2.29 -30.56
N GLU A 155 18.21 -2.06 -31.68
CA GLU A 155 16.87 -2.62 -31.97
C GLU A 155 16.82 -4.15 -31.90
N ALA A 156 17.87 -4.83 -32.37
CA ALA A 156 17.93 -6.29 -32.35
C ALA A 156 17.97 -6.83 -30.90
N GLN A 157 18.77 -6.18 -30.04
CA GLN A 157 18.91 -6.53 -28.63
C GLN A 157 17.64 -6.20 -27.85
N ALA A 158 17.04 -5.03 -28.11
CA ALA A 158 15.75 -4.65 -27.54
C ALA A 158 14.66 -5.65 -27.94
N THR A 159 14.62 -6.04 -29.22
CA THR A 159 13.66 -7.03 -29.74
C THR A 159 13.82 -8.38 -29.03
N ASP A 160 15.04 -8.90 -28.92
CA ASP A 160 15.32 -10.16 -28.22
C ASP A 160 14.90 -10.07 -26.73
N PHE A 161 15.27 -8.98 -26.06
CA PHE A 161 14.88 -8.71 -24.68
C PHE A 161 13.35 -8.72 -24.50
N PHE A 162 12.61 -7.94 -25.31
CA PHE A 162 11.16 -7.86 -25.20
C PHE A 162 10.48 -9.17 -25.61
N GLN A 163 11.02 -9.93 -26.56
CA GLN A 163 10.51 -11.27 -26.87
C GLN A 163 10.64 -12.22 -25.67
N LYS A 164 11.78 -12.21 -24.97
CA LYS A 164 11.99 -13.00 -23.74
C LYS A 164 11.00 -12.59 -22.65
N MET A 165 10.83 -11.27 -22.43
CA MET A 165 9.91 -10.74 -21.43
C MET A 165 8.45 -11.03 -21.79
N ALA A 166 8.05 -10.92 -23.06
CA ALA A 166 6.69 -11.23 -23.52
C ALA A 166 6.37 -12.72 -23.43
N ARG A 167 7.31 -13.60 -23.77
CA ARG A 167 7.13 -15.06 -23.61
C ARG A 167 6.95 -15.45 -22.15
N LYS A 168 7.73 -14.85 -21.24
CA LYS A 168 7.68 -15.17 -19.81
C LYS A 168 6.49 -14.53 -19.10
N TYR A 169 6.18 -13.27 -19.43
CA TYR A 169 5.28 -12.43 -18.64
C TYR A 169 4.04 -11.91 -19.36
N GLY A 170 3.90 -12.11 -20.67
CA GLY A 170 2.78 -11.57 -21.45
C GLY A 170 1.39 -12.11 -21.06
N GLY A 171 1.35 -13.21 -20.32
CA GLY A 171 0.12 -13.77 -19.75
C GLY A 171 -0.40 -13.04 -18.50
N TYR A 172 0.42 -12.17 -17.88
CA TYR A 172 0.04 -11.46 -16.65
C TYR A 172 -0.54 -10.09 -16.97
N ASP A 173 -1.63 -9.74 -16.29
CA ASP A 173 -2.25 -8.42 -16.41
C ASP A 173 -1.40 -7.29 -15.79
N ASN A 174 -0.36 -7.65 -15.03
CA ASN A 174 0.52 -6.73 -14.32
C ASN A 174 1.46 -5.92 -15.24
N VAL A 175 1.78 -6.44 -16.43
CA VAL A 175 2.96 -6.00 -17.19
C VAL A 175 2.62 -4.94 -18.21
N VAL A 176 3.44 -3.88 -18.24
CA VAL A 176 3.44 -2.81 -19.24
C VAL A 176 4.86 -2.69 -19.79
N TYR A 177 5.00 -2.48 -21.10
CA TYR A 177 6.31 -2.34 -21.76
C TYR A 177 6.60 -0.87 -22.11
N GLU A 178 7.78 -0.40 -21.76
CA GLU A 178 8.34 0.91 -22.09
C GLU A 178 9.56 0.67 -23.00
N LEU A 179 9.42 1.02 -24.28
CA LEU A 179 10.35 0.56 -25.33
C LEU A 179 11.58 1.47 -25.51
N TRP A 180 11.54 2.70 -25.02
CA TRP A 180 12.58 3.72 -25.16
C TRP A 180 12.42 4.80 -24.09
#